data_AF-Q8TXN2-F1
#
_entry.id   AF-Q8TXN2-F1
#
_cell.length_a   1.000
_cell.length_b   1.000
_cell.length_c   1.000
_cell.angle_alpha   90.00
_cell.angle_beta   90.00
_cell.angle_gamma   90.00
#
_symmetry.space_group_name_H-M   'P 1'
#
loop_
_entity.id
_entity.type
_entity.pdbx_description
1 polymer ?
#
loop_
_entity_poly.entity_id
_entity_poly.type
_entity_poly.pdbx_seq_one_letter_code
_entity_poly.pdbx_strand_id
1 'polypeptide(L)'
;MDLTEETLLRGAEATAEAFAPYELLTYDRLTRIALIEVARETGTAALFEAGRRLVRILGGDDLESVLCAFAEVFGAEVEVEGDTVTVRKCPECAGLRGIDGPVCHLTRGFITEAYRLEIGRPVTVAETRCRAAGD
;
A
#
# COMPACT_ATOMS: atom_id res chain seq x y z
N MET A 1 7.28 -1.96 -9.54
CA MET A 1 6.45 -1.37 -10.60
C MET A 1 6.43 0.12 -10.39
N ASP A 2 7.44 0.80 -10.94
CA ASP A 2 7.18 2.16 -11.39
C ASP A 2 5.92 2.09 -12.25
N LEU A 3 4.92 2.94 -11.96
CA LEU A 3 3.79 3.14 -12.86
C LEU A 3 4.36 3.80 -14.11
N THR A 4 4.92 2.97 -14.99
CA THR A 4 5.43 3.41 -16.27
C THR A 4 4.26 3.88 -17.11
N GLU A 5 4.53 4.84 -17.98
CA GLU A 5 3.59 5.30 -19.00
C GLU A 5 2.94 4.11 -19.74
N GLU A 6 3.75 3.08 -20.06
CA GLU A 6 3.30 1.85 -20.69
C GLU A 6 2.26 1.07 -19.86
N THR A 7 2.48 0.92 -18.55
CA THR A 7 1.57 0.17 -17.67
C THR A 7 0.22 0.90 -17.52
N LEU A 8 0.27 2.23 -17.46
CA LEU A 8 -0.92 3.08 -17.37
C LEU A 8 -1.73 3.03 -18.67
N LEU A 9 -1.07 3.18 -19.82
CA LEU A 9 -1.73 3.13 -21.14
C LEU A 9 -2.41 1.79 -21.40
N ARG A 10 -1.79 0.66 -21.01
CA ARG A 10 -2.39 -0.67 -21.17
C ARG A 10 -3.66 -0.86 -20.34
N GLY A 11 -3.77 -0.19 -19.19
CA GLY A 11 -5.00 -0.16 -18.39
C GLY A 11 -6.10 0.70 -19.02
N ALA A 12 -5.72 1.83 -19.62
CA ALA A 12 -6.62 2.74 -20.33
C ALA A 12 -7.23 2.12 -21.60
N GLU A 13 -6.48 1.29 -22.33
CA GLU A 13 -7.00 0.59 -23.51
C GLU A 13 -8.27 -0.24 -23.21
N ALA A 14 -8.42 -0.72 -21.97
CA ALA A 14 -9.60 -1.49 -21.55
C ALA A 14 -10.88 -0.63 -21.37
N THR A 15 -10.75 0.70 -21.28
CA THR A 15 -11.89 1.61 -21.09
C THR A 15 -12.38 2.24 -22.39
N ALA A 16 -11.70 2.00 -23.51
CA ALA A 16 -11.95 2.63 -24.82
C ALA A 16 -11.89 4.17 -24.82
N GLU A 17 -11.26 4.77 -23.79
CA GLU A 17 -11.05 6.22 -23.67
C GLU A 17 -9.56 6.55 -23.86
N ALA A 18 -9.28 7.67 -24.53
CA ALA A 18 -7.92 8.15 -24.71
C ALA A 18 -7.51 9.04 -23.53
N PHE A 19 -6.56 8.57 -22.73
CA PHE A 19 -5.96 9.34 -21.64
C PHE A 19 -4.52 9.69 -21.95
N ALA A 20 -4.10 10.91 -21.58
CA ALA A 20 -2.69 11.23 -21.52
C ALA A 20 -2.05 10.60 -20.26
N PRO A 21 -0.74 10.25 -20.29
CA PRO A 21 -0.07 9.59 -19.17
C PRO A 21 -0.16 10.35 -17.84
N TYR A 22 -0.16 11.69 -17.89
CA TYR A 22 -0.29 12.53 -16.70
C TYR A 22 -1.70 12.50 -16.09
N GLU A 23 -2.74 12.27 -16.90
CA GLU A 23 -4.12 12.15 -16.43
C GLU A 23 -4.30 10.87 -15.64
N LEU A 24 -3.73 9.76 -16.12
CA LEU A 24 -3.77 8.47 -15.43
C LEU A 24 -3.07 8.50 -14.08
N LEU A 25 -1.90 9.15 -13.98
CA LEU A 25 -1.23 9.41 -12.70
C LEU A 25 -2.07 10.27 -11.75
N THR A 26 -2.80 11.24 -12.29
CA THR A 26 -3.67 12.12 -11.51
C THR A 26 -4.89 11.36 -11.00
N TYR A 27 -5.52 10.52 -11.83
CA TYR A 27 -6.67 9.71 -11.43
C TYR A 27 -6.30 8.59 -10.45
N ASP A 28 -5.14 7.96 -10.59
CA ASP A 28 -4.63 7.01 -9.58
C ASP A 28 -4.48 7.70 -8.21
N ARG A 29 -3.85 8.89 -8.18
CA ARG A 29 -3.72 9.68 -6.94
C ARG A 29 -5.09 10.09 -6.37
N LEU A 30 -6.01 10.57 -7.20
CA LEU A 30 -7.35 10.95 -6.76
C LEU A 30 -8.14 9.75 -6.23
N THR A 31 -8.01 8.59 -6.87
CA THR A 31 -8.66 7.34 -6.43
C THR A 31 -8.11 6.88 -5.09
N ARG A 32 -6.78 6.99 -4.88
CA ARG A 32 -6.14 6.70 -3.58
C ARG A 32 -6.59 7.66 -2.50
N ILE A 33 -6.63 8.97 -2.79
CA ILE A 33 -7.12 9.99 -1.85
C ILE A 33 -8.58 9.72 -1.50
N ALA A 34 -9.43 9.42 -2.48
CA ALA A 34 -10.83 9.08 -2.25
C ALA A 34 -10.98 7.82 -1.38
N LEU A 35 -10.17 6.78 -1.62
CA LEU A 35 -10.11 5.58 -0.80
C LEU A 35 -9.71 5.89 0.65
N ILE A 36 -8.71 6.76 0.85
CA ILE A 36 -8.25 7.17 2.19
C ILE A 36 -9.31 8.00 2.91
N GLU A 37 -9.93 8.96 2.23
CA GLU A 37 -10.96 9.82 2.84
C GLU A 37 -12.23 9.03 3.18
N VAL A 38 -12.70 8.14 2.29
CA VAL A 38 -13.78 7.19 2.60
C VAL A 38 -13.40 6.30 3.79
N ALA A 39 -12.13 5.94 3.91
CA ALA A 39 -11.65 5.13 5.02
C ALA A 39 -11.50 5.89 6.35
N ARG A 40 -11.39 7.22 6.36
CA ARG A 40 -11.33 8.00 7.60
C ARG A 40 -12.66 8.00 8.36
N GLU A 41 -13.80 7.92 7.67
CA GLU A 41 -15.11 7.95 8.32
C GLU A 41 -15.58 6.57 8.83
N THR A 42 -15.18 5.47 8.17
CA THR A 42 -15.61 4.09 8.55
C THR A 42 -14.59 2.97 8.26
N GLY A 43 -13.45 3.28 7.64
CA GLY A 43 -12.66 2.29 6.90
C GLY A 43 -11.24 2.02 7.39
N THR A 44 -10.84 2.43 8.59
CA THR A 44 -9.52 2.02 9.15
C THR A 44 -9.41 0.49 9.29
N ALA A 45 -10.48 -0.16 9.77
CA ALA A 45 -10.57 -1.63 9.82
C ALA A 45 -10.74 -2.26 8.43
N ALA A 46 -11.45 -1.59 7.52
CA ALA A 46 -11.68 -2.08 6.17
C ALA A 46 -10.38 -2.07 5.34
N LEU A 47 -9.61 -0.98 5.40
CA LEU A 47 -8.28 -0.90 4.78
C LEU A 47 -7.33 -1.93 5.36
N PHE A 48 -7.32 -2.10 6.68
CA PHE A 48 -6.51 -3.11 7.34
C PHE A 48 -6.83 -4.52 6.84
N GLU A 49 -8.11 -4.89 6.81
CA GLU A 49 -8.53 -6.20 6.29
C GLU A 49 -8.30 -6.34 4.77
N ALA A 50 -8.44 -5.27 3.99
CA ALA A 50 -8.10 -5.26 2.57
C ALA A 50 -6.61 -5.56 2.36
N GLY A 51 -5.73 -4.93 3.14
CA GLY A 51 -4.30 -5.21 3.15
C GLY A 51 -4.00 -6.68 3.43
N ARG A 52 -4.66 -7.28 4.43
CA ARG A 52 -4.50 -8.71 4.73
C ARG A 52 -4.89 -9.59 3.56
N ARG A 53 -6.00 -9.28 2.87
CA ARG A 53 -6.46 -10.07 1.72
C ARG A 53 -5.54 -9.93 0.52
N LEU A 54 -4.91 -8.77 0.36
CA LEU A 54 -4.01 -8.49 -0.75
C LEU A 54 -2.79 -9.42 -0.78
N VAL A 55 -2.33 -9.91 0.38
CA VAL A 55 -1.26 -10.93 0.44
C VAL A 55 -1.59 -12.17 -0.38
N ARG A 56 -2.86 -12.60 -0.41
CA ARG A 56 -3.29 -13.77 -1.21
C ARG A 56 -3.34 -13.49 -2.71
N ILE A 57 -3.46 -12.22 -3.08
CA ILE A 57 -3.53 -11.78 -4.48
C ILE A 57 -2.11 -11.65 -5.04
N LEU A 58 -1.21 -11.03 -4.27
CA LEU A 58 0.17 -10.85 -4.70
C LEU A 58 0.96 -12.16 -4.63
N GLY A 59 0.67 -13.01 -3.64
CA GLY A 59 1.38 -14.26 -3.44
C GLY A 59 2.85 -14.05 -3.06
N GLY A 60 3.57 -15.16 -2.95
CA GLY A 60 4.98 -15.22 -2.58
C GLY A 60 5.28 -16.50 -1.78
N ASP A 61 6.50 -17.00 -1.90
CA ASP A 61 6.92 -18.25 -1.27
C ASP A 61 7.37 -18.03 0.20
N ASP A 62 7.83 -16.82 0.51
CA ASP A 62 8.30 -16.38 1.83
C ASP A 62 7.94 -14.91 2.08
N LEU A 63 8.16 -14.45 3.32
CA LEU A 63 7.91 -13.06 3.75
C LEU A 63 8.59 -12.03 2.83
N GLU A 64 9.85 -12.26 2.48
CA GLU A 64 10.63 -11.33 1.65
C GLU A 64 10.00 -11.19 0.26
N SER A 65 9.64 -12.31 -0.36
CA SER A 65 8.99 -12.34 -1.68
C SER A 65 7.64 -11.61 -1.67
N VAL A 66 6.82 -11.82 -0.63
CA VAL A 66 5.52 -11.14 -0.47
C VAL A 66 5.70 -9.63 -0.32
N LEU A 67 6.67 -9.19 0.49
CA LEU A 67 6.96 -7.76 0.70
C LEU A 67 7.56 -7.11 -0.55
N CYS A 68 8.42 -7.83 -1.29
CA CYS A 68 8.94 -7.39 -2.58
C CYS A 68 7.81 -7.23 -3.61
N ALA A 69 6.87 -8.17 -3.69
CA ALA A 69 5.71 -8.05 -4.57
C ALA A 69 4.86 -6.80 -4.23
N PHE A 70 4.69 -6.49 -2.94
CA PHE A 70 4.05 -5.25 -2.51
C PHE A 70 4.83 -4.01 -2.94
N ALA A 71 6.14 -3.98 -2.68
CA ALA A 71 7.03 -2.88 -3.06
C ALA A 71 6.94 -2.63 -4.57
N GLU A 72 6.97 -3.70 -5.35
CA GLU A 72 6.80 -3.64 -6.78
C GLU A 72 5.43 -3.06 -7.15
N VAL A 73 4.32 -3.70 -6.78
CA VAL A 73 2.99 -3.27 -7.25
C VAL A 73 2.67 -1.81 -6.90
N PHE A 74 3.13 -1.33 -5.74
CA PHE A 74 2.80 0.02 -5.27
C PHE A 74 3.87 1.07 -5.54
N GLY A 75 5.01 0.69 -6.12
CA GLY A 75 6.15 1.60 -6.30
C GLY A 75 6.75 2.07 -4.97
N ALA A 76 6.66 1.23 -3.94
CA ALA A 76 7.25 1.48 -2.63
C ALA A 76 8.64 0.84 -2.53
N GLU A 77 9.38 1.18 -1.48
CA GLU A 77 10.61 0.49 -1.11
C GLU A 77 10.40 -0.12 0.28
N VAL A 78 10.71 -1.40 0.45
CA VAL A 78 10.52 -2.12 1.71
C VAL A 78 11.87 -2.65 2.20
N GLU A 79 12.15 -2.42 3.47
CA GLU A 79 13.35 -2.91 4.15
C GLU A 79 12.93 -3.57 5.47
N VAL A 80 13.51 -4.73 5.75
CA VAL A 80 13.20 -5.53 6.94
C VAL A 80 14.46 -5.69 7.79
N GLU A 81 14.40 -5.22 9.03
CA GLU A 81 15.47 -5.33 10.02
C GLU A 81 14.90 -5.97 11.29
N GLY A 82 15.07 -7.28 11.44
CA GLY A 82 14.53 -8.02 12.58
C GLY A 82 12.99 -7.99 12.63
N ASP A 83 12.43 -7.31 13.63
CA ASP A 83 10.99 -7.13 13.83
C ASP A 83 10.46 -5.79 13.28
N THR A 84 11.34 -5.01 12.63
CA THR A 84 11.01 -3.69 12.08
C THR A 84 10.91 -3.76 10.56
N VAL A 85 9.81 -3.21 10.02
CA VAL A 85 9.63 -3.02 8.58
C VAL A 85 9.58 -1.53 8.28
N THR A 86 10.48 -1.07 7.42
CA THR A 86 10.49 0.30 6.91
C THR A 86 9.92 0.32 5.50
N VAL A 87 8.85 1.11 5.29
CA VAL A 87 8.25 1.31 3.97
C VAL A 87 8.50 2.76 3.52
N ARG A 88 9.38 2.96 2.54
CA ARG A 88 9.58 4.27 1.91
C ARG A 88 8.65 4.41 0.71
N LYS A 89 8.32 5.65 0.36
CA LYS A 89 7.32 5.98 -0.69
C LYS A 89 5.99 5.23 -0.47
N CYS A 90 5.56 5.07 0.78
CA CYS A 90 4.35 4.33 1.15
C CYS A 90 3.11 4.87 0.39
N PRO A 91 2.35 4.01 -0.29
CA PRO A 91 1.25 4.44 -1.17
C PRO A 91 0.07 5.09 -0.43
N GLU A 92 -0.06 4.87 0.88
CA GLU A 92 -1.14 5.44 1.70
C GLU A 92 -0.80 6.81 2.26
N CYS A 93 0.43 7.01 2.74
CA CYS A 93 0.80 8.25 3.42
C CYS A 93 1.61 9.21 2.55
N ALA A 94 2.08 8.79 1.37
CA ALA A 94 2.83 9.64 0.46
C ALA A 94 2.00 10.87 0.06
N GLY A 95 2.48 12.05 0.45
CA GLY A 95 1.84 13.33 0.16
C GLY A 95 0.91 13.84 1.25
N LEU A 96 0.58 13.03 2.26
CA LEU A 96 -0.17 13.47 3.44
C LEU A 96 0.76 14.18 4.44
N ARG A 97 0.21 15.14 5.19
CA ARG A 97 0.91 15.89 6.26
C ARG A 97 -0.06 16.30 7.36
N GLY A 98 0.46 16.40 8.59
CA GLY A 98 -0.28 16.90 9.75
C GLY A 98 -1.40 15.97 10.21
N ILE A 99 -1.23 14.66 10.03
CA ILE A 99 -2.20 13.69 10.53
C ILE A 99 -1.80 13.23 11.93
N ASP A 100 -2.73 13.31 12.87
CA ASP A 100 -2.56 12.79 14.22
C ASP A 100 -2.86 11.29 14.24
N GLY A 101 -1.81 10.48 14.46
CA GLY A 101 -1.91 9.04 14.66
C GLY A 101 -1.64 8.17 13.41
N PRO A 102 -1.83 6.84 13.53
CA PRO A 102 -1.54 5.89 12.45
C PRO A 102 -2.43 6.09 11.23
N VAL A 103 -1.85 6.03 10.02
CA VAL A 103 -2.59 6.22 8.76
C VAL A 103 -2.38 5.10 7.74
N CYS A 104 -1.31 4.31 7.85
CA CYS A 104 -0.93 3.30 6.87
C CYS A 104 -1.64 1.97 7.15
N HIS A 105 -2.97 1.99 7.24
CA HIS A 105 -3.77 0.85 7.67
C HIS A 105 -3.71 -0.34 6.71
N LEU A 106 -3.76 -0.10 5.40
CA LEU A 106 -3.67 -1.16 4.38
C LEU A 106 -2.29 -1.81 4.40
N THR A 107 -1.23 -1.02 4.44
CA THR A 107 0.17 -1.45 4.50
C THR A 107 0.40 -2.25 5.78
N ARG A 108 -0.09 -1.75 6.93
CA ARG A 108 -0.02 -2.46 8.21
C ARG A 108 -0.78 -3.79 8.18
N GLY A 109 -1.95 -3.82 7.56
CA GLY A 109 -2.73 -5.03 7.35
C GLY A 109 -1.98 -6.05 6.48
N PHE A 110 -1.38 -5.59 5.39
CA PHE A 110 -0.56 -6.41 4.50
C PHE A 110 0.60 -7.05 5.26
N ILE A 111 1.42 -6.25 5.94
CA ILE A 111 2.57 -6.72 6.72
C ILE A 111 2.11 -7.68 7.82
N THR A 112 0.99 -7.39 8.50
CA THR A 112 0.43 -8.28 9.53
C THR A 112 0.13 -9.67 8.95
N GLU A 113 -0.53 -9.76 7.80
CA GLU A 113 -0.83 -11.07 7.21
C GLU A 113 0.42 -11.77 6.67
N ALA A 114 1.35 -11.04 6.05
CA ALA A 114 2.59 -11.59 5.55
C ALA A 114 3.38 -12.28 6.68
N TYR A 115 3.59 -11.60 7.81
CA TYR A 115 4.24 -12.18 8.98
C TYR A 115 3.42 -13.30 9.63
N ARG A 116 2.08 -13.20 9.64
CA ARG A 116 1.22 -14.27 10.15
C ARG A 116 1.42 -15.57 9.38
N LEU A 117 1.57 -15.48 8.05
CA LEU A 117 1.80 -16.64 7.19
C LEU A 117 3.20 -17.24 7.42
N GLU A 118 4.23 -16.39 7.51
CA GLU A 118 5.61 -16.79 7.77
C GLU A 118 5.76 -17.51 9.12
N ILE A 119 5.24 -16.93 10.19
CA ILE A 119 5.44 -17.43 11.57
C ILE A 119 4.40 -18.52 11.92
N GLY A 120 3.30 -18.61 11.18
CA GLY A 120 2.24 -19.60 11.41
C GLY A 120 1.37 -19.33 12.66
N ARG A 121 1.44 -18.13 13.25
CA ARG A 121 0.60 -17.71 14.39
C ARG A 121 0.19 -16.24 14.29
N PRO A 122 -0.84 -15.79 15.03
CA PRO A 122 -1.22 -14.38 15.06
C PRO A 122 -0.06 -13.46 15.45
N VAL A 123 0.06 -12.34 14.75
CA VAL A 123 1.02 -11.28 15.01
C VAL A 123 0.31 -9.93 15.13
N THR A 124 0.92 -9.00 15.87
CA THR A 124 0.44 -7.61 15.96
C THR A 124 1.51 -6.71 15.38
N VAL A 125 1.15 -5.94 14.35
CA VAL A 125 2.01 -4.92 13.75
C VAL A 125 1.45 -3.56 14.12
N ALA A 126 2.31 -2.69 14.65
CA ALA A 126 1.98 -1.31 14.98
C ALA A 126 2.75 -0.35 14.06
N GLU A 127 2.09 0.72 13.65
CA GLU A 127 2.76 1.84 12.98
C GLU A 127 3.42 2.70 14.08
N THR A 128 4.75 2.74 14.08
CA THR A 128 5.53 3.42 15.13
C THR A 128 6.02 4.81 14.69
N ARG A 129 6.18 5.03 13.37
CA ARG A 129 6.58 6.30 12.77
C ARG A 129 5.93 6.48 11.41
N CYS A 130 5.57 7.72 11.07
CA CYS A 130 5.02 8.04 9.76
C CYS A 130 5.30 9.47 9.32
N ARG A 131 5.71 9.63 8.06
CA ARG A 131 5.91 10.94 7.43
C ARG A 131 4.67 11.83 7.52
N ALA A 132 3.47 11.26 7.41
CA ALA A 132 2.24 12.02 7.49
C ALA A 132 2.02 12.66 8.88
N ALA A 133 2.58 12.04 9.93
CA ALA A 133 2.59 12.55 11.30
C ALA A 133 3.78 13.49 11.60
N GLY A 134 4.74 13.62 10.67
CA GLY A 134 5.89 14.50 10.78
C GLY A 134 7.23 13.83 11.14
N ASP A 135 7.29 12.49 11.10
CA ASP A 135 8.51 11.71 11.33
C ASP A 135 9.43 11.57 10.09
#